data_AF-R9PIX1-F1
#
_entry.id   AF-R9PIX1-F1
#
_cell.length_a   1.000
_cell.length_b   1.000
_cell.length_c   1.000
_cell.angle_alpha   90.00
_cell.angle_beta   90.00
_cell.angle_gamma   90.00
#
_symmetry.space_group_name_H-M   'P 1'
#
loop_
_entity.id
_entity.type
_entity.pdbx_description
1 polymer ?
#
loop_
_entity_poly.entity_id
_entity_poly.type
_entity_poly.pdbx_seq_one_letter_code
_entity_poly.pdbx_strand_id
1 'polypeptide(L)'
;MTMISAKQFSSWLRDRFGEDKKGVCLSREDINHLTGRQSFSLSFVHDIHYELMPHGMAFVTDTNRETFYLVPISQRNWREHLEKQYEKDLFCNVLPLDKSASNN
;
A
#
# COMPACT_ATOMS: atom_id res chain seq x y z
N MET A 1 7.51 20.22 -22.84
CA MET A 1 7.45 18.96 -22.07
C MET A 1 6.81 17.92 -22.97
N THR A 2 7.44 16.75 -23.12
CA THR A 2 6.85 15.63 -23.89
C THR A 2 5.89 14.86 -22.99
N MET A 3 4.71 14.53 -23.50
CA MET A 3 3.73 13.74 -22.75
C MET A 3 4.34 12.38 -22.38
N ILE A 4 4.30 12.04 -21.10
CA ILE A 4 4.88 10.80 -20.58
C ILE A 4 3.84 9.67 -20.67
N SER A 5 4.29 8.50 -21.13
CA SER A 5 3.48 7.27 -21.14
C SER A 5 3.30 6.69 -19.72
N ALA A 6 2.29 5.84 -19.53
CA ALA A 6 2.06 5.17 -18.25
C ALA A 6 3.32 4.41 -17.79
N LYS A 7 3.92 3.61 -18.68
CA LYS A 7 5.14 2.84 -18.42
C LYS A 7 6.33 3.69 -17.96
N GLN A 8 6.56 4.83 -18.61
CA GLN A 8 7.63 5.74 -18.23
C GLN A 8 7.36 6.37 -16.86
N PHE A 9 6.12 6.77 -16.60
CA PHE A 9 5.74 7.34 -15.30
C PHE A 9 5.81 6.29 -14.18
N SER A 10 5.38 5.05 -14.42
CA SER A 10 5.55 3.93 -13.49
C SER A 10 7.01 3.66 -13.17
N SER A 11 7.89 3.70 -14.18
CA SER A 11 9.32 3.56 -13.95
C SER A 11 9.86 4.68 -13.06
N TRP A 12 9.46 5.93 -13.34
CA TRP A 12 9.84 7.08 -12.52
C TRP A 12 9.38 6.97 -11.06
N LEU A 13 8.15 6.49 -10.81
CA LEU A 13 7.60 6.24 -9.48
C LEU A 13 8.41 5.16 -8.75
N ARG A 14 8.67 4.02 -9.41
CA ARG A 14 9.46 2.93 -8.85
C ARG A 14 10.86 3.37 -8.46
N ASP A 15 11.55 4.08 -9.35
CA ASP A 15 12.95 4.46 -9.14
C ASP A 15 13.12 5.43 -7.95
N ARG A 16 12.05 6.11 -7.52
CA ARG A 16 12.07 7.08 -6.40
C ARG A 16 11.48 6.55 -5.11
N PHE A 17 10.42 5.74 -5.21
CA PHE A 17 9.62 5.33 -4.07
C PHE A 17 9.57 3.81 -3.89
N GLY A 18 10.28 3.03 -4.71
CA GLY A 18 10.26 1.57 -4.64
C GLY A 18 10.77 0.99 -3.31
N GLU A 19 11.60 1.74 -2.58
CA GLU A 19 12.08 1.36 -1.25
C GLU A 19 11.22 1.95 -0.11
N ASP A 20 10.24 2.80 -0.42
CA ASP A 20 9.38 3.43 0.57
C ASP A 20 8.35 2.42 1.14
N LYS A 21 8.36 2.25 2.46
CA LYS A 21 7.49 1.31 3.18
C LYS A 21 6.18 1.92 3.68
N LYS A 22 6.02 3.24 3.59
CA LYS A 22 4.83 3.99 4.02
C LYS A 22 3.95 4.41 2.85
N GLY A 23 4.52 4.49 1.65
CA GLY A 23 3.85 5.00 0.47
C GLY A 23 3.82 6.53 0.44
N VAL A 24 3.37 7.07 -0.68
CA VAL A 24 3.27 8.52 -0.92
C VAL A 24 1.94 8.87 -1.57
N CYS A 25 1.47 10.09 -1.34
CA CYS A 25 0.34 10.65 -2.05
C CYS A 25 0.79 11.70 -3.08
N LEU A 26 0.04 11.81 -4.17
CA LEU A 26 0.20 12.83 -5.20
C LEU A 26 -1.16 13.49 -5.45
N SER A 27 -1.18 14.78 -5.69
CA SER A 27 -2.36 15.50 -6.17
C SER A 27 -2.53 15.35 -7.68
N ARG A 28 -3.72 15.67 -8.20
CA ARG A 28 -3.95 15.79 -9.65
C ARG A 28 -2.97 16.76 -10.31
N GLU A 29 -2.64 17.87 -9.65
CA GLU A 29 -1.69 18.86 -10.16
C GLU A 29 -0.29 18.26 -10.30
N ASP A 30 0.15 17.47 -9.31
CA ASP A 30 1.43 16.75 -9.38
C ASP A 30 1.45 15.80 -10.58
N ILE A 31 0.39 15.01 -10.80
CA ILE A 31 0.30 14.09 -11.94
C ILE A 31 0.37 14.87 -13.26
N ASN A 32 -0.36 15.97 -13.36
CA ASN A 32 -0.37 16.80 -14.57
C ASN A 32 1.03 17.37 -14.85
N HIS A 33 1.71 17.90 -13.83
CA HIS A 33 3.04 18.46 -13.94
C HIS A 33 4.08 17.39 -14.30
N LEU A 34 4.09 16.27 -13.58
CA LEU A 34 5.06 15.20 -13.76
C LEU A 34 4.90 14.47 -15.10
N THR A 35 3.68 14.33 -15.61
CA THR A 35 3.41 13.59 -16.86
C THR A 35 3.31 14.50 -18.09
N GLY A 36 3.26 15.81 -17.89
CA GLY A 36 3.00 16.79 -18.95
C GLY A 36 1.59 16.68 -19.55
N ARG A 37 0.65 16.04 -18.85
CA ARG A 37 -0.74 15.87 -19.27
C ARG A 37 -1.59 16.98 -18.65
N GLN A 38 -2.43 17.62 -19.44
CA GLN A 38 -3.45 18.54 -18.91
C GLN A 38 -4.64 17.79 -18.31
N SER A 39 -4.90 16.58 -18.82
CA SER A 39 -5.92 15.67 -18.32
C SER A 39 -5.51 14.23 -18.61
N PHE A 40 -6.04 13.30 -17.82
CA PHE A 40 -5.81 11.87 -17.98
C PHE A 40 -7.08 11.07 -17.68
N SER A 41 -7.20 9.92 -18.36
CA SER A 41 -8.31 9.00 -18.17
C SER A 41 -8.07 8.11 -16.95
N LEU A 42 -9.14 7.45 -16.48
CA LEU A 42 -9.00 6.41 -15.48
C LEU A 42 -8.15 5.23 -15.99
N SER A 43 -8.23 4.92 -17.29
CA SER A 43 -7.38 3.90 -17.93
C SER A 43 -5.89 4.20 -17.76
N PHE A 44 -5.46 5.45 -17.86
CA PHE A 44 -4.07 5.82 -17.62
C PHE A 44 -3.61 5.46 -16.20
N VAL A 45 -4.46 5.70 -15.20
CA VAL A 45 -4.20 5.32 -13.79
C VAL A 45 -4.11 3.80 -13.64
N HIS A 46 -5.02 3.06 -14.30
CA HIS A 46 -4.99 1.60 -14.30
C HIS A 46 -3.74 1.04 -14.99
N ASP A 47 -3.31 1.61 -16.11
CA ASP A 47 -2.09 1.19 -16.79
C ASP A 47 -0.86 1.37 -15.87
N ILE A 48 -0.79 2.51 -15.17
CA ILE A 48 0.26 2.76 -14.17
C ILE A 48 0.21 1.70 -13.07
N HIS A 49 -0.99 1.42 -12.54
CA HIS A 49 -1.21 0.40 -11.52
C HIS A 49 -0.70 -0.97 -11.98
N TYR A 50 -1.11 -1.43 -13.17
CA TYR A 50 -0.70 -2.72 -13.72
C TYR A 50 0.82 -2.82 -13.91
N GLU A 51 1.47 -1.76 -14.37
CA GLU A 51 2.94 -1.72 -14.52
C GLU A 51 3.67 -1.78 -13.17
N LEU A 52 3.06 -1.31 -12.08
CA LEU A 52 3.67 -1.28 -10.74
C LEU A 52 3.42 -2.56 -9.91
N MET A 53 2.35 -3.29 -10.20
CA MET A 53 1.98 -4.50 -9.47
C MET A 53 3.10 -5.56 -9.36
N PRO A 54 3.85 -5.89 -10.43
CA PRO A 54 4.97 -6.84 -10.36
C PRO A 54 6.10 -6.38 -9.43
N HIS A 55 6.16 -5.09 -9.12
CA HIS A 55 7.16 -4.47 -8.27
C HIS A 55 6.67 -4.26 -6.83
N GLY A 56 5.52 -4.85 -6.45
CA GLY A 56 5.01 -4.78 -5.08
C GLY A 56 4.47 -3.40 -4.70
N MET A 57 4.03 -2.60 -5.68
CA MET A 57 3.43 -1.29 -5.46
C MET A 57 2.06 -1.21 -6.15
N ALA A 58 1.09 -0.61 -5.47
CA ALA A 58 -0.21 -0.30 -6.04
C ALA A 58 -0.33 1.22 -6.24
N PHE A 59 -0.83 1.60 -7.41
CA PHE A 59 -1.19 2.99 -7.69
C PHE A 59 -2.71 3.09 -7.79
N VAL A 60 -3.33 3.86 -6.91
CA VAL A 60 -4.80 3.98 -6.81
C VAL A 60 -5.20 5.44 -6.63
N THR A 61 -6.48 5.74 -6.82
CA THR A 61 -6.99 7.12 -6.69
C THR A 61 -8.33 7.13 -5.99
N ASP A 62 -8.68 8.28 -5.42
CA ASP A 62 -10.01 8.50 -4.86
C ASP A 62 -11.10 8.60 -5.95
N THR A 63 -12.37 8.59 -5.54
CA THR A 63 -13.51 8.65 -6.46
C THR A 63 -13.52 9.93 -7.31
N ASN A 64 -13.00 11.03 -6.76
CA ASN A 64 -12.97 12.33 -7.44
C ASN A 64 -11.77 12.48 -8.40
N ARG A 65 -10.79 11.57 -8.31
CA ARG A 65 -9.50 11.61 -9.01
C ARG A 65 -8.67 12.86 -8.68
N GLU A 66 -8.77 13.32 -7.44
CA GLU A 66 -7.99 14.47 -6.95
C GLU A 66 -6.74 14.03 -6.19
N THR A 67 -6.83 12.89 -5.50
CA THR A 67 -5.71 12.30 -4.76
C THR A 67 -5.35 10.94 -5.32
N PHE A 68 -4.05 10.71 -5.47
CA PHE A 68 -3.44 9.48 -5.95
C PHE A 68 -2.52 8.93 -4.87
N TYR A 69 -2.53 7.62 -4.69
CA TYR A 69 -1.80 6.94 -3.64
C TYR A 69 -0.91 5.88 -4.28
N LEU A 70 0.39 5.99 -4.03
CA LEU A 70 1.35 4.95 -4.29
C LEU A 70 1.59 4.23 -2.97
N VAL A 71 1.12 2.99 -2.86
CA VAL A 71 1.19 2.21 -1.61
C VAL A 71 1.97 0.91 -1.82
N PRO A 72 2.82 0.51 -0.86
CA PRO A 72 3.45 -0.81 -0.91
C PRO A 72 2.42 -1.91 -0.70
N ILE A 73 2.58 -3.01 -1.44
CA ILE A 73 1.67 -4.16 -1.38
C ILE A 73 2.21 -5.19 -0.39
N SER A 74 1.36 -5.55 0.57
CA SER A 74 1.64 -6.65 1.49
C SER A 74 1.30 -7.99 0.83
N GLN A 75 2.24 -8.94 0.89
CA GLN A 75 2.02 -10.35 0.52
C GLN A 75 1.54 -11.21 1.70
N ARG A 76 1.25 -10.59 2.85
CA ARG A 76 0.82 -11.31 4.04
C ARG A 76 -0.60 -11.82 3.85
N ASN A 77 -0.81 -13.11 4.12
CA ASN A 77 -2.14 -13.68 4.15
C ASN A 77 -2.97 -13.04 5.27
N TRP A 78 -4.16 -12.55 4.94
CA TRP A 78 -5.02 -11.86 5.91
C TRP A 78 -5.48 -12.79 7.05
N ARG A 79 -5.74 -14.07 6.75
CA ARG A 79 -6.24 -15.04 7.73
C ARG A 79 -5.17 -15.41 8.74
N GLU A 80 -3.98 -15.80 8.26
CA GLU A 80 -2.85 -16.12 9.15
C GLU A 80 -2.49 -14.94 10.06
N HIS A 81 -2.68 -13.71 9.57
CA HIS A 81 -2.45 -12.52 10.38
C HIS A 81 -3.46 -12.39 11.52
N LEU A 82 -4.75 -12.64 11.25
CA LEU A 82 -5.81 -12.58 12.26
C LEU A 82 -5.69 -13.70 13.28
N GLU A 83 -5.39 -14.93 12.84
CA GLU A 83 -5.23 -16.09 13.73
C GLU A 83 -4.10 -15.87 14.73
N LYS A 84 -2.95 -15.36 14.29
CA LYS A 84 -1.82 -14.99 15.18
C LYS A 84 -2.18 -13.90 16.19
N GLN A 85 -3.06 -12.98 15.83
CA GLN A 85 -3.52 -11.94 16.75
C GLN A 85 -4.52 -12.52 17.76
N TYR A 86 -5.44 -13.36 17.30
CA TYR A 86 -6.42 -14.04 18.16
C TYR A 86 -5.75 -14.98 19.17
N GLU A 87 -4.73 -15.75 18.75
CA GLU A 87 -3.92 -16.57 19.66
C GLU A 87 -3.30 -15.72 20.78
N LYS A 88 -2.68 -14.58 20.43
CA LYS A 88 -2.12 -13.66 21.41
C LYS A 88 -3.18 -13.15 22.40
N ASP A 89 -4.35 -12.77 21.90
CA ASP A 89 -5.45 -12.28 22.75
C ASP A 89 -6.01 -13.39 23.67
N LEU A 90 -5.99 -14.64 23.22
CA LEU A 90 -6.38 -15.81 24.03
C LEU A 90 -5.42 -16.02 25.21
N PHE A 91 -4.10 -15.92 24.98
CA PHE A 91 -3.08 -16.11 26.02
C PHE A 91 -3.04 -14.97 27.05
N CYS A 92 -3.46 -13.75 26.68
CA CYS A 92 -3.55 -12.62 27.61
C CYS A 92 -4.62 -12.81 28.70
N ASN A 93 -5.60 -13.70 28.49
CA ASN A 93 -6.69 -13.95 29.44
C ASN A 93 -6.44 -15.15 30.36
N VAL A 94 -5.31 -15.85 30.21
CA VAL A 94 -4.92 -16.93 31.12
C VAL A 94 -3.99 -16.35 32.17
N LEU A 95 -4.56 -15.81 33.25
CA LEU A 95 -3.78 -15.59 34.47
C LEU A 95 -3.18 -16.94 34.88
N PRO A 96 -1.89 -17.00 35.26
CA PRO A 96 -1.37 -18.20 35.90
C PRO A 96 -2.25 -18.44 37.12
N LEU A 97 -2.94 -19.59 37.16
CA LEU A 97 -3.41 -20.11 38.43
C LEU A 97 -2.15 -20.44 39.20
N ASP A 98 -1.67 -19.47 39.99
CA ASP A 98 -0.73 -19.75 41.06
C ASP A 98 -1.34 -20.91 41.82
N LYS A 99 -0.72 -22.08 41.65
CA LYS A 99 -0.88 -23.18 42.58
C LYS A 99 -0.43 -22.60 43.91
N SER A 100 -1.38 -22.08 44.68
CA SER A 100 -1.27 -22.01 46.13
C SER A 100 -1.11 -23.45 46.58
N ALA A 101 0.14 -23.90 46.56
CA ALA A 101 0.55 -25.17 47.11
C ALA A 101 0.02 -25.19 48.54
N SER A 102 -0.88 -26.14 48.78
CA SER A 102 -1.29 -26.54 50.11
C SER A 102 -0.04 -26.81 50.93
N ASN A 103 0.32 -25.87 51.79
CA ASN A 103 1.29 -26.11 52.86
C ASN A 103 0.48 -26.10 54.16
N ASN A 104 0.21 -27.33 54.61
CA ASN A 104 0.03 -27.83 55.98
C ASN A 104 -0.40 -26.85 57.07
#